data_AF-A0A964NCY6-F1
#
_entry.id   AF-A0A964NCY6-F1
#
_cell.length_a   1.000
_cell.length_b   1.000
_cell.length_c   1.000
_cell.angle_alpha   90.00
_cell.angle_beta   90.00
_cell.angle_gamma   90.00
#
_symmetry.space_group_name_H-M   'P 1'
#
loop_
_entity.id
_entity.type
_entity.pdbx_description
1 polymer ?
#
loop_
_entity_poly.entity_id
_entity_poly.type
_entity_poly.pdbx_seq_one_letter_code
_entity_poly.pdbx_strand_id
1 'polypeptide(L)'
;MRPNYSDLSAEQIECAELKRLGRHDLLSEPAGPIPQMAGDHKSSIDLAPAEGREVATGRFAKGWSGRPKGALGKATLVSRQLLEAGAEELMRDIIRRALDGDADAQRLCVSRLLPPRRDVPVDVELPAIVTAKNAADAMGKVTALVGSGELTPSEGHKIVVMIEIQRCAIETGDLERRILALEADARPVRG
;
A
#
# COMPACT_ATOMS: atom_id res chain seq x y z
N MET A 1 -18.57 -30.15 -4.17
CA MET A 1 -19.01 -30.33 -5.57
C MET A 1 -19.19 -28.94 -6.18
N ARG A 2 -18.44 -28.57 -7.23
CA ARG A 2 -18.66 -27.28 -7.91
C ARG A 2 -19.87 -27.46 -8.84
N PRO A 3 -20.89 -26.58 -8.80
CA PRO A 3 -22.05 -26.71 -9.69
C PRO A 3 -21.63 -26.50 -11.14
N ASN A 4 -22.23 -27.27 -12.06
CA ASN A 4 -22.06 -27.07 -13.50
C ASN A 4 -23.07 -26.00 -13.96
N TYR A 5 -22.60 -24.90 -14.55
CA TYR A 5 -23.38 -23.71 -14.89
C TYR A 5 -23.58 -23.51 -16.41
N SER A 6 -23.38 -24.55 -17.22
CA SER A 6 -23.38 -24.45 -18.69
C SER A 6 -24.69 -23.97 -19.30
N ASP A 7 -25.82 -24.14 -18.61
CA ASP A 7 -27.16 -23.88 -19.15
C ASP A 7 -27.92 -22.76 -18.41
N LEU A 8 -27.24 -21.97 -17.58
CA LEU A 8 -27.86 -20.93 -16.75
C LEU A 8 -27.54 -19.53 -17.29
N SER A 9 -28.53 -18.64 -17.31
CA SER A 9 -28.32 -17.23 -17.63
C SER A 9 -27.45 -16.55 -16.57
N ALA A 10 -26.80 -15.44 -16.91
CA ALA A 10 -25.94 -14.70 -15.98
C ALA A 10 -26.67 -14.33 -14.67
N GLU A 11 -27.96 -13.97 -14.76
CA GLU A 11 -28.83 -13.67 -13.62
C GLU A 11 -29.06 -14.91 -12.72
N GLN A 12 -29.16 -16.09 -13.31
CA GLN A 12 -29.35 -17.35 -12.57
C GLN A 12 -28.07 -17.78 -11.84
N ILE A 13 -26.89 -17.50 -12.41
CA ILE A 13 -25.59 -17.77 -11.78
C ILE A 13 -25.36 -16.83 -10.59
N GLU A 14 -25.56 -15.53 -10.77
CA GLU A 14 -25.39 -14.52 -9.72
C GLU A 14 -26.35 -14.75 -8.55
N CYS A 15 -27.61 -15.09 -8.84
CA CYS A 15 -28.59 -15.41 -7.81
C CYS A 15 -28.20 -16.68 -7.03
N ALA A 16 -27.62 -17.71 -7.68
CA ALA A 16 -27.16 -18.93 -7.02
C ALA A 16 -25.95 -18.67 -6.10
N GLU A 17 -25.03 -17.79 -6.51
CA GLU A 17 -23.85 -17.42 -5.70
C GLU A 17 -24.21 -16.55 -4.50
N LEU A 18 -25.11 -15.58 -4.66
CA LEU A 18 -25.61 -14.75 -3.56
C LEU A 18 -26.36 -15.58 -2.51
N LYS A 19 -27.15 -16.57 -2.95
CA LYS A 19 -27.82 -17.53 -2.05
C LYS A 19 -26.81 -18.40 -1.30
N ARG A 20 -25.75 -18.87 -1.98
CA ARG A 20 -24.67 -19.65 -1.34
C ARG A 20 -23.90 -18.85 -0.29
N LEU A 21 -23.73 -17.55 -0.51
CA LEU A 21 -23.04 -16.64 0.41
C LEU A 21 -23.95 -16.11 1.54
N GLY A 22 -25.22 -16.50 1.57
CA GLY A 22 -26.19 -16.07 2.59
C GLY A 22 -26.58 -14.58 2.50
N ARG A 23 -26.33 -13.93 1.36
CA ARG A 23 -26.53 -12.47 1.16
C ARG A 23 -27.86 -12.17 0.44
N HIS A 24 -28.92 -12.86 0.84
CA HIS A 24 -30.25 -12.73 0.24
C HIS A 24 -30.87 -11.34 0.43
N ASP A 25 -30.41 -10.62 1.45
CA ASP A 25 -30.72 -9.24 1.83
C ASP A 25 -30.27 -8.20 0.79
N LEU A 26 -29.36 -8.54 -0.13
CA LEU A 26 -28.96 -7.66 -1.23
C LEU A 26 -29.93 -7.70 -2.43
N LEU A 27 -30.97 -8.54 -2.39
CA LEU A 27 -32.02 -8.61 -3.41
C LEU A 27 -33.26 -7.76 -3.09
N SER A 28 -33.26 -6.99 -2.00
CA SER A 28 -34.37 -6.09 -1.66
C SER A 28 -34.23 -4.73 -2.34
N GLU A 29 -35.32 -4.32 -2.99
CA GLU A 29 -35.64 -3.14 -3.79
C GLU A 29 -34.73 -1.89 -3.70
N PRO A 30 -34.61 -1.11 -4.81
CA PRO A 30 -33.81 0.10 -4.82
C PRO A 30 -34.27 1.05 -3.73
N ALA A 31 -33.35 1.40 -2.82
CA ALA A 31 -33.56 2.44 -1.82
C ALA A 31 -34.15 3.68 -2.50
N GLY A 32 -35.27 4.16 -1.98
CA GLY A 32 -36.04 5.27 -2.54
C GLY A 32 -35.19 6.53 -2.81
N PRO A 33 -35.73 7.49 -3.59
CA PRO A 33 -34.99 8.66 -4.02
C PRO A 33 -34.40 9.42 -2.82
N ILE A 34 -33.10 9.74 -2.93
CA ILE A 34 -32.38 10.52 -1.94
C ILE A 34 -33.06 11.91 -1.85
N PRO A 35 -33.45 12.39 -0.66
CA PRO A 35 -34.00 13.72 -0.51
C PRO A 35 -33.00 14.78 -0.98
N GLN A 36 -33.41 15.67 -1.89
CA GLN A 36 -32.59 16.81 -2.29
C GLN A 36 -32.43 17.77 -1.11
N MET A 37 -31.25 17.76 -0.49
CA MET A 37 -30.88 18.70 0.56
C MET A 37 -30.51 20.05 -0.09
N ALA A 38 -31.53 20.86 -0.36
CA ALA A 38 -31.34 22.28 -0.64
C ALA A 38 -31.06 23.02 0.67
N GLY A 39 -29.85 23.56 0.83
CA GLY A 39 -29.55 24.40 1.98
C GLY A 39 -28.13 24.95 1.95
N ASP A 40 -28.04 26.28 1.97
CA ASP A 40 -26.82 27.05 2.18
C ASP A 40 -26.13 26.69 3.50
N HIS A 41 -25.22 25.71 3.51
CA HIS A 41 -24.48 25.35 4.72
C HIS A 41 -23.23 26.22 4.88
N LYS A 42 -23.42 27.46 5.32
CA LYS A 42 -22.35 28.20 6.01
C LYS A 42 -22.26 27.71 7.45
N SER A 43 -21.79 26.49 7.68
CA SER A 43 -21.45 26.05 9.04
C SER A 43 -20.08 26.63 9.41
N SER A 44 -20.07 27.71 10.18
CA SER A 44 -18.89 28.19 10.89
C SER A 44 -18.51 27.17 11.96
N ILE A 45 -17.56 26.28 11.63
CA ILE A 45 -17.00 25.35 12.60
C ILE A 45 -15.92 26.13 13.37
N ASP A 46 -16.16 26.39 14.65
CA ASP A 46 -15.27 27.15 15.53
C ASP A 46 -13.98 26.37 15.82
N LEU A 47 -12.97 26.52 14.95
CA LEU A 47 -11.62 26.03 15.23
C LEU A 47 -10.90 26.99 16.19
N ALA A 48 -10.53 26.46 17.35
CA ALA A 48 -9.79 27.16 18.41
C ALA A 48 -8.61 28.02 17.89
N PRO A 49 -8.32 29.17 18.53
CA PRO A 49 -7.27 30.08 18.10
C PRO A 49 -5.87 29.44 18.16
N ALA A 50 -5.00 29.82 17.22
CA ALA A 50 -3.64 29.30 17.14
C ALA A 50 -2.77 29.84 18.30
N GLU A 51 -2.29 28.95 19.15
CA GLU A 51 -1.37 29.27 20.25
C GLU A 51 -0.04 29.86 19.73
N GLY A 52 0.55 30.81 20.47
CA GLY A 52 1.87 31.38 20.16
C GLY A 52 1.90 32.61 19.24
N ARG A 53 0.75 33.23 18.95
CA ARG A 53 0.66 34.48 18.18
C ARG A 53 0.53 35.70 19.10
N GLU A 54 1.40 36.70 18.93
CA GLU A 54 1.29 37.98 19.64
C GLU A 54 0.04 38.73 19.18
N VAL A 55 -0.85 39.06 20.14
CA VAL A 55 -2.14 39.71 19.86
C VAL A 55 -1.97 41.12 19.28
N ALA A 56 -0.92 41.83 19.68
CA ALA A 56 -0.67 43.21 19.25
C ALA A 56 -0.10 43.34 17.82
N THR A 57 0.73 42.39 17.40
CA THR A 57 1.49 42.47 16.13
C THR A 57 1.05 41.44 15.10
N GLY A 58 0.32 40.40 15.53
CA GLY A 58 -0.04 39.25 14.71
C GLY A 58 1.17 38.40 14.30
N ARG A 59 2.36 38.64 14.86
CA ARG A 59 3.57 37.85 14.60
C ARG A 59 3.66 36.67 15.58
N PHE A 60 4.41 35.64 15.21
CA PHE A 60 4.70 34.54 16.13
C PHE A 60 5.71 35.01 17.19
N ALA A 61 5.49 34.61 18.44
CA ALA A 61 6.41 34.89 19.53
C ALA A 61 7.81 34.33 19.22
N LYS A 62 8.86 35.01 19.70
CA LYS A 62 10.25 34.57 19.50
C LYS A 62 10.43 33.14 20.05
N GLY A 63 10.85 32.21 19.19
CA GLY A 63 10.97 30.78 19.51
C GLY A 63 9.83 29.90 18.98
N TRP A 64 8.76 30.50 18.44
CA TRP A 64 7.65 29.77 17.81
C TRP A 64 7.78 29.81 16.29
N SER A 65 8.11 28.68 15.69
CA SER A 65 8.19 28.53 14.23
C SER A 65 6.82 28.17 13.66
N GLY A 66 5.91 29.14 13.56
CA GLY A 66 4.65 28.98 12.84
C GLY A 66 3.90 27.67 13.09
N ARG A 67 3.43 27.02 12.02
CA ARG A 67 2.65 25.79 12.11
C ARG A 67 3.56 24.55 12.15
N PRO A 68 3.37 23.61 13.09
CA PRO A 68 4.24 22.44 13.23
C PRO A 68 4.24 21.57 11.97
N LYS A 69 5.40 20.94 11.70
CA LYS A 69 5.58 20.02 10.58
C LYS A 69 4.57 18.88 10.68
N GLY A 70 3.74 18.72 9.66
CA GLY A 70 2.68 17.69 9.61
C GLY A 70 1.30 18.14 10.07
N ALA A 71 1.12 19.36 10.59
CA ALA A 71 -0.21 19.86 10.90
C ALA A 71 -1.04 20.05 9.62
N LEU A 72 -2.29 19.58 9.64
CA LEU A 72 -3.22 19.65 8.51
C LEU A 72 -3.95 20.99 8.42
N GLY A 73 -4.33 21.37 7.19
CA GLY A 73 -5.01 22.64 6.94
C GLY A 73 -6.37 22.66 7.62
N LYS A 74 -6.87 23.82 8.03
CA LYS A 74 -8.26 23.94 8.51
C LYS A 74 -9.23 23.35 7.48
N ALA A 75 -9.07 23.71 6.21
CA ALA A 75 -9.82 23.13 5.10
C ALA A 75 -9.69 21.60 5.03
N THR A 76 -8.47 21.06 5.15
CA THR A 76 -8.22 19.61 5.12
C THR A 76 -8.87 18.87 6.28
N LEU A 77 -8.86 19.46 7.49
CA LEU A 77 -9.51 18.88 8.67
C LEU A 77 -11.03 18.83 8.48
N VAL A 78 -11.62 19.92 7.98
CA VAL A 78 -13.06 19.97 7.67
C VAL A 78 -13.41 18.95 6.58
N SER A 79 -12.65 18.90 5.49
CA SER A 79 -12.86 17.90 4.43
C SER A 79 -12.75 16.47 4.95
N ARG A 80 -11.78 16.18 5.83
CA ARG A 80 -11.64 14.85 6.45
C ARG A 80 -12.87 14.51 7.30
N GLN A 81 -13.32 15.43 8.14
CA GLN A 81 -14.51 15.21 8.98
C GLN A 81 -15.76 14.95 8.14
N LEU A 82 -15.97 15.73 7.07
CA LEU A 82 -17.09 15.54 6.15
C LEU A 82 -16.99 14.19 5.42
N LEU A 83 -15.79 13.81 4.98
CA LEU A 83 -15.56 12.53 4.32
C LEU A 83 -15.78 11.34 5.27
N GLU A 84 -15.31 11.42 6.51
CA GLU A 84 -15.51 10.37 7.52
C GLU A 84 -16.99 10.22 7.88
N ALA A 85 -17.71 11.34 8.07
CA ALA A 85 -19.13 11.33 8.37
C ALA A 85 -19.99 10.78 7.22
N GLY A 86 -19.63 11.10 5.97
CA GLY A 86 -20.38 10.69 4.76
C GLY A 86 -19.82 9.46 4.03
N ALA A 87 -18.81 8.78 4.58
CA ALA A 87 -18.06 7.74 3.86
C ALA A 87 -18.97 6.60 3.36
N GLU A 88 -19.88 6.14 4.22
CA GLU A 88 -20.75 5.01 3.90
C GLU A 88 -21.76 5.34 2.81
N GLU A 89 -22.41 6.50 2.89
CA GLU A 89 -23.38 6.97 1.89
C GLU A 89 -22.70 7.21 0.53
N LEU A 90 -21.51 7.83 0.55
CA LEU A 90 -20.71 8.03 -0.65
C LEU A 90 -20.34 6.71 -1.32
N MET A 91 -19.96 5.69 -0.53
CA MET A 91 -19.63 4.37 -1.08
C MET A 91 -20.85 3.69 -1.70
N ARG A 92 -22.02 3.79 -1.07
CA ARG A 92 -23.27 3.23 -1.64
C ARG A 92 -23.65 3.90 -2.96
N ASP A 93 -23.50 5.23 -3.05
CA ASP A 93 -23.76 5.97 -4.30
C ASP A 93 -22.80 5.57 -5.43
N ILE A 94 -21.50 5.49 -5.13
CA ILE A 94 -20.49 5.06 -6.10
C ILE A 94 -20.80 3.66 -6.64
N ILE A 95 -21.17 2.72 -5.76
CA ILE A 95 -21.54 1.35 -6.16
C ILE A 95 -22.77 1.39 -7.07
N ARG A 96 -23.81 2.13 -6.71
CA ARG A 96 -25.03 2.26 -7.54
C ARG A 96 -24.70 2.79 -8.93
N ARG A 97 -23.97 3.91 -9.00
CA ARG A 97 -23.54 4.51 -10.28
C ARG A 97 -22.72 3.56 -11.14
N ALA A 98 -21.84 2.76 -10.51
CA ALA A 98 -21.07 1.75 -11.22
C ALA A 98 -21.97 0.66 -11.82
N LEU A 99 -22.99 0.21 -11.09
CA LEU A 99 -23.98 -0.76 -11.58
C LEU A 99 -24.86 -0.18 -12.68
N ASP A 100 -25.18 1.11 -12.62
CA ASP A 100 -25.95 1.84 -13.64
C ASP A 100 -25.15 2.16 -14.93
N GLY A 101 -23.87 1.78 -15.00
CA GLY A 101 -23.05 1.92 -16.20
C GLY A 101 -22.14 3.15 -16.26
N ASP A 102 -21.94 3.86 -15.15
CA ASP A 102 -20.98 4.97 -15.10
C ASP A 102 -19.55 4.44 -15.19
N ALA A 103 -18.88 4.73 -16.31
CA ALA A 103 -17.54 4.23 -16.62
C ALA A 103 -16.47 4.66 -15.59
N ASP A 104 -16.58 5.86 -15.01
CA ASP A 104 -15.63 6.36 -14.03
C ASP A 104 -15.83 5.65 -12.67
N ALA A 105 -17.09 5.45 -12.27
CA ALA A 105 -17.42 4.69 -11.06
C ALA A 105 -17.00 3.22 -11.19
N GLN A 106 -17.24 2.60 -12.35
CA GLN A 106 -16.78 1.23 -12.63
C GLN A 106 -15.27 1.11 -12.57
N ARG A 107 -14.53 2.02 -13.20
CA ARG A 107 -13.05 2.03 -13.15
C ARG A 107 -12.55 2.18 -11.72
N LEU A 108 -13.18 3.05 -10.92
CA LEU A 108 -12.85 3.22 -9.51
C LEU A 108 -13.06 1.91 -8.74
N CYS A 109 -14.23 1.28 -8.87
CA CYS A 109 -14.55 0.02 -8.22
C CYS A 109 -13.59 -1.11 -8.62
N VAL A 110 -13.31 -1.28 -9.91
CA VAL A 110 -12.38 -2.31 -10.43
C VAL A 110 -10.96 -2.08 -9.89
N SER A 111 -10.47 -0.84 -9.90
CA SER A 111 -9.12 -0.50 -9.42
C SER A 111 -8.89 -0.75 -7.92
N ARG A 112 -9.99 -0.83 -7.14
CA ARG A 112 -9.95 -1.08 -5.70
C ARG A 112 -10.26 -2.53 -5.35
N LEU A 113 -11.14 -3.18 -6.11
CA LEU A 113 -11.47 -4.59 -5.93
C LEU A 113 -10.33 -5.49 -6.40
N LEU A 114 -9.71 -5.16 -7.52
CA LEU A 114 -8.50 -5.79 -8.02
C LEU A 114 -7.34 -4.86 -7.63
N PRO A 115 -6.67 -5.07 -6.47
CA PRO A 115 -5.43 -4.35 -6.22
C PRO A 115 -4.52 -4.54 -7.43
N PRO A 116 -3.82 -3.50 -7.90
CA PRO A 116 -2.78 -3.67 -8.90
C PRO A 116 -1.91 -4.84 -8.45
N ARG A 117 -1.63 -5.82 -9.32
CA ARG A 117 -0.79 -6.97 -8.98
C ARG A 117 0.54 -6.45 -8.42
N ARG A 118 0.63 -6.38 -7.09
CA ARG A 118 1.81 -6.00 -6.34
C ARG A 118 2.49 -7.30 -6.01
N ASP A 119 3.65 -7.52 -6.65
CA ASP A 119 4.60 -8.59 -6.39
C ASP A 119 3.96 -9.94 -6.05
N VAL A 120 3.67 -10.72 -7.09
CA VAL A 120 3.28 -12.12 -6.93
C VAL A 120 4.49 -12.89 -6.41
N PRO A 121 4.32 -13.84 -5.48
CA PRO A 121 5.41 -14.72 -5.08
C PRO A 121 5.99 -15.42 -6.31
N VAL A 122 7.32 -15.33 -6.45
CA VAL A 122 8.03 -16.03 -7.51
C VAL A 122 8.73 -17.24 -6.91
N ASP A 123 8.55 -18.39 -7.55
CA ASP A 123 9.26 -19.60 -7.20
C ASP A 123 10.62 -19.63 -7.91
N VAL A 124 11.68 -19.32 -7.16
CA VAL A 124 13.06 -19.32 -7.66
C VAL A 124 13.92 -20.10 -6.71
N GLU A 125 14.42 -21.25 -7.17
CA GLU A 125 15.42 -22.00 -6.43
C GLU A 125 16.78 -21.30 -6.52
N LEU A 126 17.25 -20.70 -5.43
CA LEU A 126 18.60 -20.11 -5.36
C LEU A 126 19.54 -21.03 -4.56
N PRO A 127 20.83 -21.09 -4.94
CA PRO A 127 21.82 -21.81 -4.15
C PRO A 127 21.98 -21.14 -2.77
N ALA A 128 22.40 -21.91 -1.76
CA ALA A 128 22.67 -21.37 -0.44
C ALA A 128 23.81 -20.35 -0.49
N ILE A 129 23.55 -19.13 0.00
CA ILE A 129 24.50 -18.02 -0.05
C ILE A 129 25.28 -18.00 1.26
N VAL A 130 26.36 -18.78 1.31
CA VAL A 130 27.26 -18.89 2.48
C VAL A 130 28.59 -18.18 2.22
N THR A 131 28.95 -17.98 0.94
CA THR A 131 30.19 -17.34 0.52
C THR A 131 29.94 -16.32 -0.58
N ALA A 132 30.90 -15.41 -0.80
CA ALA A 132 30.86 -14.45 -1.91
C ALA A 132 30.79 -15.15 -3.29
N LYS A 133 31.42 -16.33 -3.43
CA LYS A 133 31.30 -17.16 -4.63
C LYS A 133 29.87 -17.63 -4.86
N ASN A 134 29.19 -18.11 -3.81
CA ASN A 134 27.80 -18.55 -3.93
C ASN A 134 26.86 -17.39 -4.29
N ALA A 135 27.15 -16.17 -3.81
CA ALA A 135 26.41 -14.98 -4.21
C ALA A 135 26.55 -14.70 -5.71
N ALA A 136 27.76 -14.81 -6.27
CA ALA A 136 28.00 -14.65 -7.71
C ALA A 136 27.27 -15.74 -8.52
N ASP A 137 27.31 -17.00 -8.08
CA ASP A 137 26.59 -18.10 -8.73
C ASP A 137 25.06 -17.86 -8.71
N ALA A 138 24.52 -17.38 -7.59
CA ALA A 138 23.11 -17.03 -7.45
C ALA A 138 22.72 -15.87 -8.39
N MET A 139 23.53 -14.82 -8.47
CA MET A 139 23.30 -13.70 -9.39
C MET A 139 23.29 -14.16 -10.85
N GLY A 140 24.23 -15.04 -11.24
CA GLY A 140 24.27 -15.63 -12.58
C GLY A 140 22.98 -16.40 -12.92
N LYS A 141 22.46 -17.19 -11.96
CA LYS A 141 21.18 -17.90 -12.12
C LYS A 141 20.02 -16.92 -12.32
N VAL A 142 19.95 -15.84 -11.53
CA VAL A 142 18.90 -14.82 -11.68
C VAL A 142 18.99 -14.13 -13.05
N THR A 143 20.19 -13.79 -13.52
CA THR A 143 20.37 -13.20 -14.85
C THR A 143 19.91 -14.14 -15.97
N ALA A 144 20.20 -15.45 -15.86
CA ALA A 144 19.71 -16.44 -16.81
C ALA A 144 18.17 -16.53 -16.82
N LEU A 145 17.54 -16.54 -15.65
CA LEU A 145 16.07 -16.58 -15.54
C LEU A 145 15.42 -15.33 -16.16
N VAL A 146 16.00 -14.14 -15.95
CA VAL A 146 15.55 -12.91 -16.62
C VAL A 146 15.74 -13.01 -18.13
N GLY A 147 16.87 -13.53 -18.61
CA GLY A 147 17.14 -13.71 -20.03
C GLY A 147 16.20 -14.71 -20.71
N SER A 148 15.73 -15.72 -19.98
CA SER A 148 14.76 -16.72 -20.46
C SER A 148 13.30 -16.25 -20.42
N GLY A 149 13.00 -15.17 -19.70
CA GLY A 149 11.65 -14.65 -19.51
C GLY A 149 10.85 -15.30 -18.36
N GLU A 150 11.44 -16.22 -17.60
CA GLU A 150 10.84 -16.77 -16.38
C GLU A 150 10.74 -15.72 -15.27
N LEU A 151 11.65 -14.74 -15.28
CA LEU A 151 11.61 -13.56 -14.41
C LEU A 151 11.45 -12.29 -15.23
N THR A 152 10.69 -11.33 -14.69
CA THR A 152 10.77 -9.96 -15.19
C THR A 152 12.08 -9.29 -14.72
N PRO A 153 12.59 -8.29 -15.45
CA PRO A 153 13.75 -7.51 -15.01
C PRO A 153 13.55 -6.86 -13.62
N SER A 154 12.32 -6.45 -13.31
CA SER A 154 11.95 -5.87 -12.01
C SER A 154 12.05 -6.88 -10.87
N GLU A 155 11.59 -8.12 -11.08
CA GLU A 155 11.71 -9.19 -10.09
C GLU A 155 13.17 -9.61 -9.92
N GLY A 156 13.90 -9.81 -11.02
CA GLY A 156 15.32 -10.14 -10.99
C GLY A 156 16.15 -9.11 -10.22
N HIS A 157 15.89 -7.81 -10.44
CA HIS A 157 16.56 -6.75 -9.70
C HIS A 157 16.35 -6.85 -8.18
N LYS A 158 15.10 -7.08 -7.74
CA LYS A 158 14.79 -7.23 -6.31
C LYS A 158 15.54 -8.40 -5.68
N ILE A 159 15.61 -9.53 -6.40
CA ILE A 159 16.34 -10.71 -5.93
C ILE A 159 17.84 -10.43 -5.84
N VAL A 160 18.43 -9.80 -6.86
CA VAL A 160 19.85 -9.43 -6.87
C VAL A 160 20.20 -8.51 -5.71
N VAL A 161 19.35 -7.54 -5.37
CA VAL A 161 19.57 -6.66 -4.21
C VAL A 161 19.61 -7.46 -2.90
N MET A 162 18.72 -8.44 -2.72
CA MET A 162 18.75 -9.30 -1.52
C MET A 162 20.03 -10.14 -1.45
N ILE A 163 20.47 -10.70 -2.58
CA ILE A 163 21.72 -11.46 -2.68
C ILE A 163 22.92 -10.58 -2.28
N GLU A 164 22.95 -9.33 -2.77
CA GLU A 164 24.04 -8.39 -2.50
C GLU A 164 24.12 -8.02 -1.02
N ILE A 165 22.97 -7.77 -0.37
CA ILE A 165 22.93 -7.50 1.07
C ILE A 165 23.51 -8.69 1.86
N GLN A 166 23.15 -9.92 1.50
CA GLN A 166 23.67 -11.12 2.14
C GLN A 166 25.18 -11.28 1.91
N ARG A 167 25.67 -11.01 0.69
CA ARG A 167 27.10 -11.04 0.36
C ARG A 167 27.90 -10.07 1.23
N CYS A 168 27.43 -8.82 1.36
CA CYS A 168 28.06 -7.80 2.20
C CYS A 168 28.11 -8.21 3.68
N ALA A 169 27.05 -8.82 4.21
CA ALA A 169 27.03 -9.32 5.59
C ALA A 169 28.07 -10.41 5.83
N ILE A 170 28.19 -11.36 4.88
CA ILE A 170 29.20 -12.43 4.94
C ILE A 170 30.61 -11.85 4.91
N GLU A 171 30.92 -10.98 3.96
CA GLU A 171 32.25 -10.39 3.84
C GLU A 171 32.62 -9.55 5.06
N THR A 172 31.66 -8.80 5.60
CA THR A 172 31.89 -8.01 6.82
C THR A 172 32.24 -8.91 8.00
N GLY A 173 31.49 -10.00 8.20
CA GLY A 173 31.79 -10.97 9.26
C GLY A 173 33.11 -11.72 9.04
N ASP A 174 33.47 -12.04 7.80
CA ASP A 174 34.74 -12.68 7.46
C ASP A 174 35.93 -11.76 7.73
N LEU A 175 35.81 -10.49 7.36
CA LEU A 175 36.84 -9.48 7.61
C LEU A 175 37.00 -9.22 9.10
N GLU A 176 35.90 -9.07 9.86
CA GLU A 176 35.94 -8.91 11.31
C GLU A 176 36.68 -10.08 11.98
N ARG A 177 36.34 -11.33 11.63
CA ARG A 177 37.04 -12.52 12.17
C ARG A 177 38.53 -12.50 11.86
N ARG A 178 38.91 -12.13 10.64
CA ARG A 178 40.32 -12.07 10.22
C ARG A 178 41.09 -10.96 10.93
N ILE A 179 40.46 -9.80 11.12
CA ILE A 179 41.05 -8.67 11.86
C ILE A 179 41.30 -9.08 13.31
N LEU A 180 40.31 -9.65 13.99
CA LEU A 180 40.47 -10.09 15.38
C LEU A 180 41.58 -11.14 15.55
N ALA A 181 41.71 -12.07 14.61
CA ALA A 181 42.80 -13.04 14.62
C ALA A 181 44.17 -12.37 14.49
N LEU A 182 44.30 -11.41 13.56
CA LEU A 182 45.54 -10.65 13.37
C LEU A 182 45.87 -9.76 14.57
N GLU A 183 44.87 -9.15 15.20
CA GLU A 183 45.04 -8.32 16.40
C GLU A 183 45.45 -9.16 17.62
N ALA A 184 44.94 -10.39 17.73
CA ALA A 184 45.35 -11.32 18.78
C ALA A 184 46.81 -11.79 18.62
N ASP A 185 47.25 -12.00 17.38
CA ASP A 185 48.62 -12.42 17.06
C ASP A 185 49.63 -11.25 17.03
N ALA A 186 49.13 -10.01 16.97
CA ALA A 186 49.98 -8.82 16.93
C ALA A 186 50.70 -8.63 18.28
N ARG A 187 52.02 -8.86 18.30
CA ARG A 187 52.88 -8.47 19.43
C ARG A 187 52.87 -6.94 19.57
N PRO A 188 52.71 -6.37 20.79
CA PRO A 188 52.74 -4.93 20.97
C PRO A 188 54.08 -4.39 20.47
N VAL A 189 54.00 -3.42 19.55
CA VAL A 189 55.17 -2.69 19.05
C VAL A 189 55.77 -1.95 20.23
N ARG A 190 56.92 -2.40 20.72
CA ARG A 190 57.69 -1.67 21.74
C ARG A 190 58.25 -0.41 21.09
N GLY A 191 57.74 0.75 21.52
CA GLY A 191 58.36 2.04 21.29
C GLY A 191 59.65 2.21 22.09
#